data_AF-A0A2N2S101-F1
#
_entry.id   AF-A0A2N2S101-F1
#
_cell.length_a   1.000
_cell.length_b   1.000
_cell.length_c   1.000
_cell.angle_alpha   90.00
_cell.angle_beta   90.00
_cell.angle_gamma   90.00
#
_symmetry.space_group_name_H-M   'P 1'
#
loop_
_entity.id
_entity.type
_entity.pdbx_description
1 polymer ?
#
loop_
_entity_poly.entity_id
_entity_poly.type
_entity_poly.pdbx_seq_one_letter_code
_entity_poly.pdbx_strand_id
1 'polypeptide(L)'
;MTKQRVVSNPHLAGPPVDVVSESTAYWLSNGDLPPELITGHKLIDSEHRFLISAIANLRRICIDHINLKDCTGCSHDRQAHCEMEVVAMLGDVFAFILDHFKTEEMVMRDSLLLMVDRDVCEAHMEDHAAISSTVQKIVSSLDSEHVVSRIRELDALLARWETNHIALHDLILSRWVAREDSLLKDW
;
A
#
# COMPACT_ATOMS: atom_id res chain seq x y z
N MET A 1 26.56 36.84 -12.89
CA MET A 1 26.19 35.42 -12.86
C MET A 1 26.26 34.95 -11.41
N THR A 2 25.12 34.99 -10.73
CA THR A 2 25.00 34.65 -9.30
C THR A 2 24.75 33.15 -9.19
N LYS A 3 25.68 32.40 -8.61
CA LYS A 3 25.51 30.96 -8.36
C LYS A 3 24.45 30.78 -7.28
N GLN A 4 23.27 30.32 -7.67
CA GLN A 4 22.21 29.95 -6.76
C GLN A 4 22.61 28.66 -6.05
N ARG A 5 22.77 28.75 -4.73
CA ARG A 5 23.13 27.62 -3.86
C ARG A 5 21.88 26.76 -3.71
N VAL A 6 21.89 25.57 -4.30
CA VAL A 6 20.84 24.57 -4.10
C VAL A 6 20.84 24.21 -2.62
N VAL A 7 19.79 24.60 -1.91
CA VAL A 7 19.52 24.12 -0.55
C VAL A 7 18.88 22.75 -0.73
N SER A 8 19.64 21.69 -0.48
CA SER A 8 19.10 20.33 -0.43
C SER A 8 18.10 20.26 0.73
N ASN A 9 16.83 19.97 0.41
CA ASN A 9 15.77 19.82 1.38
C ASN A 9 15.95 18.45 2.10
N PRO A 10 16.22 18.41 3.42
CA PRO A 10 16.45 17.16 4.14
C PRO A 10 15.21 16.25 4.25
N HIS A 11 14.06 16.73 3.80
CA HIS A 11 12.78 15.99 3.81
C HIS A 11 12.57 15.05 2.62
N LEU A 12 13.50 15.00 1.64
CA LEU A 12 13.39 14.15 0.43
C LEU A 12 14.15 12.82 0.52
N ALA A 13 14.87 12.56 1.62
CA ALA A 13 15.53 11.27 1.82
C ALA A 13 14.51 10.26 2.36
N GLY A 14 13.92 9.48 1.45
CA GLY A 14 13.14 8.30 1.81
C GLY A 14 13.96 7.30 2.64
N PRO A 15 13.31 6.34 3.31
CA PRO A 15 14.02 5.35 4.10
C PRO A 15 14.98 4.52 3.23
N PRO A 16 16.12 4.05 3.77
CA PRO A 16 16.98 3.11 3.07
C PRO A 16 16.22 1.83 2.70
N VAL A 17 16.54 1.25 1.54
CA VAL A 17 15.92 0.00 1.03
C VAL A 17 15.99 -1.15 2.05
N ASP A 18 17.05 -1.22 2.85
CA ASP A 18 17.23 -2.24 3.89
C ASP A 18 16.17 -2.13 5.00
N VAL A 19 15.80 -0.90 5.40
CA VAL A 19 14.79 -0.65 6.44
C VAL A 19 13.40 -1.03 5.93
N VAL A 20 13.08 -0.69 4.68
CA VAL A 20 11.84 -1.12 4.02
C VAL A 20 11.77 -2.65 3.99
N SER A 21 12.87 -3.32 3.64
CA SER A 21 12.91 -4.78 3.61
C SER A 21 12.70 -5.42 4.99
N GLU A 22 13.17 -4.80 6.07
CA GLU A 22 12.94 -5.26 7.45
C GLU A 22 11.49 -5.03 7.91
N SER A 23 10.92 -3.86 7.64
CA SER A 23 9.51 -3.55 7.90
C SER A 23 8.59 -4.50 7.11
N THR A 24 8.93 -4.75 5.84
CA THR A 24 8.26 -5.77 5.01
C THR A 24 8.50 -7.20 5.51
N ALA A 25 9.56 -7.51 6.27
CA ALA A 25 9.67 -8.83 6.91
C ALA A 25 8.84 -8.93 8.20
N TYR A 26 8.78 -7.83 8.96
CA TYR A 26 8.06 -7.76 10.23
C TYR A 26 6.56 -8.01 10.07
N TRP A 27 5.91 -7.24 9.22
CA TRP A 27 4.47 -7.35 9.00
C TRP A 27 4.09 -8.71 8.35
N LEU A 28 4.94 -9.30 7.49
CA LEU A 28 4.76 -10.66 6.95
C LEU A 28 4.70 -11.71 8.06
N SER A 29 5.51 -11.51 9.10
CA SER A 29 5.67 -12.47 10.21
C SER A 29 4.63 -12.27 11.32
N ASN A 30 4.30 -11.01 11.64
CA ASN A 30 3.46 -10.66 12.79
C ASN A 30 2.01 -10.31 12.41
N GLY A 31 1.75 -9.96 11.15
CA GLY A 31 0.44 -9.49 10.70
C GLY A 31 0.06 -8.09 11.20
N ASP A 32 1.03 -7.33 11.69
CA ASP A 32 0.85 -6.00 12.28
C ASP A 32 1.69 -4.95 11.57
N LEU A 33 1.18 -3.70 11.57
CA LEU A 33 1.92 -2.53 11.10
C LEU A 33 3.14 -2.29 12.02
N PRO A 34 4.36 -2.24 11.48
CA PRO A 34 5.56 -1.94 12.25
C PRO A 34 5.44 -0.57 12.96
N PRO A 35 5.95 -0.42 14.19
CA PRO A 35 5.85 0.82 14.94
C PRO A 35 6.38 2.06 14.19
N GLU A 36 7.42 1.89 13.38
CA GLU A 36 8.02 2.94 12.57
C GLU A 36 7.17 3.43 11.40
N LEU A 37 6.15 2.66 11.00
CA LEU A 37 5.18 3.01 9.96
C LEU A 37 3.85 3.53 10.54
N ILE A 38 3.71 3.57 11.86
CA ILE A 38 2.55 4.20 12.50
C ILE A 38 2.65 5.71 12.25
N THR A 39 1.66 6.24 11.54
CA THR A 39 1.63 7.65 11.12
C THR A 39 1.21 8.59 12.26
N GLY A 40 0.47 8.06 13.24
CA GLY A 40 -0.11 8.81 14.35
C GLY A 40 -1.48 9.41 14.00
N HIS A 41 -1.91 9.33 12.75
CA HIS A 41 -3.25 9.71 12.32
C HIS A 41 -4.18 8.50 12.42
N LYS A 42 -5.16 8.56 13.34
CA LYS A 42 -5.97 7.37 13.73
C LYS A 42 -6.69 6.70 12.56
N LEU A 43 -7.31 7.49 11.68
CA LEU A 43 -8.04 6.98 10.53
C LEU A 43 -7.10 6.25 9.56
N ILE A 44 -6.07 6.96 9.05
CA ILE A 44 -5.02 6.41 8.18
C ILE A 44 -4.40 5.13 8.78
N ASP A 45 -3.99 5.16 10.06
CA ASP A 45 -3.42 3.98 10.72
C ASP A 45 -4.41 2.81 10.83
N SER A 46 -5.72 3.08 10.93
CA SER A 46 -6.74 2.02 10.91
C SER A 46 -6.93 1.45 9.52
N GLU A 47 -6.81 2.27 8.48
CA GLU A 47 -6.92 1.87 7.08
C GLU A 47 -5.70 1.01 6.67
N HIS A 48 -4.48 1.42 7.03
CA HIS A 48 -3.27 0.60 6.82
C HIS A 48 -3.41 -0.78 7.47
N ARG A 49 -3.85 -0.85 8.74
CA ARG A 49 -4.05 -2.16 9.42
C ARG A 49 -5.07 -3.04 8.71
N PHE A 50 -6.11 -2.46 8.13
CA PHE A 50 -7.08 -3.20 7.31
C PHE A 50 -6.40 -3.75 6.04
N LEU A 51 -5.62 -2.95 5.32
CA LEU A 51 -4.89 -3.37 4.12
C LEU A 51 -3.93 -4.53 4.42
N ILE A 52 -3.15 -4.42 5.50
CA ILE A 52 -2.25 -5.49 5.97
C ILE A 52 -3.03 -6.78 6.26
N SER A 53 -4.17 -6.67 6.94
CA SER A 53 -5.03 -7.81 7.25
C SER A 53 -5.58 -8.47 5.98
N ALA A 54 -5.93 -7.67 4.98
CA ALA A 54 -6.43 -8.17 3.71
C ALA A 54 -5.33 -8.91 2.93
N ILE A 55 -4.10 -8.39 2.92
CA ILE A 55 -2.97 -9.06 2.29
C ILE A 55 -2.64 -10.38 3.02
N ALA A 56 -2.75 -10.41 4.35
CA ALA A 56 -2.62 -11.65 5.11
C ALA A 56 -3.73 -12.67 4.78
N ASN A 57 -4.95 -12.23 4.50
CA ASN A 57 -6.05 -13.10 4.06
C ASN A 57 -5.80 -13.68 2.67
N LEU A 58 -5.17 -12.94 1.75
CA LEU A 58 -4.83 -13.42 0.41
C LEU A 58 -4.00 -14.72 0.45
N ARG A 59 -3.05 -14.80 1.39
CA ARG A 59 -2.21 -15.98 1.62
C ARG A 59 -2.99 -17.23 2.05
N ARG A 60 -4.19 -17.05 2.61
CA ARG A 60 -5.03 -18.14 3.14
C ARG A 60 -5.98 -18.74 2.11
N ILE A 61 -6.15 -18.09 0.94
CA ILE A 61 -7.06 -18.58 -0.10
C ILE A 61 -6.55 -19.89 -0.72
N CYS A 62 -5.24 -20.00 -0.92
CA CYS A 62 -4.62 -21.22 -1.40
C CYS A 62 -4.19 -22.11 -0.23
N ILE A 63 -4.34 -23.43 -0.38
CA ILE A 63 -3.92 -24.41 0.64
C ILE A 63 -2.43 -24.34 0.95
N ASP A 64 -1.60 -24.02 -0.05
CA ASP A 64 -0.17 -23.81 0.11
C ASP A 64 0.34 -22.85 -0.98
N HIS A 65 0.20 -21.54 -0.71
CA HIS A 65 0.65 -20.52 -1.66
C HIS A 65 2.19 -20.44 -1.79
N ILE A 66 2.93 -21.04 -0.85
CA ILE A 66 4.39 -20.95 -0.81
C ILE A 66 5.00 -22.01 -1.71
N ASN A 67 4.64 -23.29 -1.51
CA ASN A 67 5.34 -24.41 -2.13
C ASN A 67 4.68 -24.91 -3.41
N LEU A 68 3.39 -24.63 -3.65
CA LEU A 68 2.76 -25.04 -4.89
C LEU A 68 3.32 -24.22 -6.06
N LYS A 69 3.81 -24.92 -7.09
CA LYS A 69 4.29 -24.27 -8.32
C LYS A 69 3.14 -23.61 -9.06
N ASP A 70 2.06 -24.36 -9.25
CA ASP A 70 0.84 -24.01 -9.97
C ASP A 70 -0.36 -24.76 -9.34
N CYS A 71 -1.55 -24.57 -9.89
CA CYS A 71 -2.78 -25.18 -9.39
C CYS A 71 -3.18 -26.47 -10.14
N THR A 72 -2.33 -27.00 -11.05
CA THR A 72 -2.68 -28.16 -11.89
C THR A 72 -2.90 -29.45 -11.11
N GLY A 73 -2.28 -29.57 -9.91
CA GLY A 73 -2.49 -30.71 -9.00
C GLY A 73 -3.75 -30.61 -8.14
N CYS A 74 -4.46 -29.48 -8.17
CA CYS A 74 -5.74 -29.30 -7.47
C CYS A 74 -6.91 -29.82 -8.30
N SER A 75 -8.02 -30.17 -7.65
CA SER A 75 -9.27 -30.45 -8.37
C SER A 75 -9.83 -29.18 -9.03
N HIS A 76 -10.60 -29.32 -10.10
CA HIS A 76 -11.27 -28.19 -10.76
C HIS A 76 -12.16 -27.40 -9.79
N ASP A 77 -12.90 -28.07 -8.91
CA ASP A 77 -13.72 -27.39 -7.90
C ASP A 77 -12.86 -26.52 -6.97
N ARG A 78 -11.66 -26.99 -6.61
CA ARG A 78 -10.73 -26.23 -5.77
C ARG A 78 -10.15 -25.03 -6.53
N GLN A 79 -9.75 -25.22 -7.79
CA GLN A 79 -9.23 -24.15 -8.64
C GLN A 79 -10.28 -23.04 -8.79
N ALA A 80 -11.50 -23.39 -9.19
CA ALA A 80 -12.60 -22.45 -9.36
C ALA A 80 -12.97 -21.74 -8.05
N HIS A 81 -12.97 -22.45 -6.92
CA HIS A 81 -13.22 -21.84 -5.62
C HIS A 81 -12.12 -20.83 -5.25
N CYS A 82 -10.83 -21.20 -5.36
CA CYS A 82 -9.74 -20.28 -5.06
C CYS A 82 -9.75 -19.05 -5.99
N GLU A 83 -10.04 -19.23 -7.28
CA GLU A 83 -10.17 -18.12 -8.22
C GLU A 83 -11.30 -17.16 -7.82
N MET A 84 -12.49 -17.70 -7.51
CA MET A 84 -13.62 -16.90 -7.05
C MET A 84 -13.31 -16.13 -5.77
N GLU A 85 -12.67 -16.76 -4.78
CA GLU A 85 -12.27 -16.12 -3.53
C GLU A 85 -11.25 -15.01 -3.76
N VAL A 86 -10.27 -15.22 -4.65
CA VAL A 86 -9.30 -14.17 -5.04
C VAL A 86 -10.02 -13.00 -5.69
N VAL A 87 -10.93 -13.24 -6.64
CA VAL A 87 -11.68 -12.17 -7.33
C VAL A 87 -12.55 -11.39 -6.34
N ALA A 88 -13.27 -12.07 -5.46
CA ALA A 88 -14.13 -11.42 -4.46
C ALA A 88 -13.32 -10.56 -3.49
N MET A 89 -12.26 -11.13 -2.90
CA MET A 89 -11.38 -10.40 -1.99
C MET A 89 -10.73 -9.19 -2.67
N LEU A 90 -10.27 -9.33 -3.90
CA LEU A 90 -9.68 -8.21 -4.64
C LEU A 90 -10.71 -7.11 -4.89
N GLY A 91 -11.96 -7.46 -5.22
CA GLY A 91 -13.03 -6.47 -5.36
C GLY A 91 -13.21 -5.61 -4.10
N ASP A 92 -13.28 -6.25 -2.93
CA ASP A 92 -13.43 -5.57 -1.65
C ASP A 92 -12.20 -4.73 -1.29
N VAL A 93 -10.99 -5.28 -1.48
CA VAL A 93 -9.73 -4.59 -1.22
C VAL A 93 -9.55 -3.38 -2.13
N PHE A 94 -9.89 -3.49 -3.41
CA PHE A 94 -9.80 -2.37 -4.35
C PHE A 94 -10.78 -1.25 -4.01
N ALA A 95 -12.02 -1.58 -3.67
CA ALA A 95 -12.99 -0.59 -3.25
C ALA A 95 -12.44 0.18 -2.03
N PHE A 96 -11.88 -0.54 -1.07
CA PHE A 96 -11.27 0.04 0.12
C PHE A 96 -10.04 0.91 -0.20
N ILE A 97 -9.08 0.41 -0.99
CA ILE A 97 -7.87 1.14 -1.38
C ILE A 97 -8.23 2.47 -2.07
N LEU A 98 -9.19 2.43 -2.99
CA LEU A 98 -9.62 3.64 -3.69
C LEU A 98 -10.29 4.67 -2.76
N ASP A 99 -10.96 4.21 -1.70
CA ASP A 99 -11.53 5.11 -0.69
C ASP A 99 -10.45 5.66 0.26
N HIS A 100 -9.47 4.84 0.65
CA HIS A 100 -8.28 5.27 1.38
C HIS A 100 -7.51 6.37 0.62
N PHE A 101 -7.25 6.19 -0.67
CA PHE A 101 -6.61 7.22 -1.51
C PHE A 101 -7.39 8.53 -1.53
N LYS A 102 -8.72 8.45 -1.63
CA LYS A 102 -9.55 9.67 -1.58
C LYS A 102 -9.48 10.36 -0.23
N THR A 103 -9.42 9.59 0.87
CA THR A 103 -9.22 10.13 2.22
C THR A 103 -7.92 10.92 2.28
N GLU A 104 -6.81 10.35 1.84
CA GLU A 104 -5.51 11.00 1.90
C GLU A 104 -5.40 12.20 0.96
N GLU A 105 -5.93 12.09 -0.26
CA GLU A 105 -5.99 13.20 -1.20
C GLU A 105 -6.87 14.36 -0.71
N MET A 106 -7.95 14.03 0.01
CA MET A 106 -8.77 15.03 0.71
C MET A 106 -7.96 15.70 1.83
N VAL A 107 -7.25 14.93 2.64
CA VAL A 107 -6.38 15.46 3.70
C VAL A 107 -5.26 16.34 3.11
N MET A 108 -4.63 15.96 2.00
CA MET A 108 -3.64 16.77 1.28
C MET A 108 -4.21 18.11 0.84
N ARG A 109 -5.45 18.13 0.33
CA ARG A 109 -6.15 19.35 -0.10
C ARG A 109 -6.53 20.23 1.09
N ASP A 110 -7.18 19.65 2.08
CA ASP A 110 -7.79 20.39 3.20
C ASP A 110 -6.73 20.89 4.18
N SER A 111 -5.60 20.20 4.29
CA SER A 111 -4.42 20.67 5.04
C SER A 111 -3.60 21.74 4.30
N LEU A 112 -4.01 22.15 3.10
CA LEU A 112 -3.31 23.07 2.20
C LEU A 112 -1.93 22.60 1.74
N LEU A 113 -1.57 21.33 1.93
CA LEU A 113 -0.28 20.79 1.46
C LEU A 113 -0.11 21.02 -0.03
N LEU A 114 -1.18 20.76 -0.80
CA LEU A 114 -1.19 20.92 -2.25
C LEU A 114 -0.85 22.35 -2.72
N MET A 115 -1.14 23.37 -1.90
CA MET A 115 -0.81 24.76 -2.22
C MET A 115 0.64 25.12 -1.87
N VAL A 116 1.25 24.38 -0.95
CA VAL A 116 2.62 24.63 -0.44
C VAL A 116 3.65 23.81 -1.20
N ASP A 117 3.38 22.53 -1.38
CA ASP A 117 4.27 21.59 -2.05
C ASP A 117 3.47 20.67 -2.98
N ARG A 118 3.21 21.20 -4.17
CA ARG A 118 2.44 20.51 -5.21
C ARG A 118 3.14 19.25 -5.70
N ASP A 119 4.47 19.29 -5.84
CA ASP A 119 5.25 18.18 -6.38
C ASP A 119 5.17 16.96 -5.45
N VAL A 120 5.19 17.16 -4.12
CA VAL A 120 4.98 16.07 -3.14
C VAL A 120 3.60 15.45 -3.27
N CYS A 121 2.54 16.26 -3.42
CA CYS A 121 1.19 15.73 -3.60
C CYS A 121 0.99 15.02 -4.95
N GLU A 122 1.59 15.54 -6.03
CA GLU A 122 1.52 14.90 -7.35
C GLU A 122 2.24 13.56 -7.34
N ALA A 123 3.43 13.47 -6.76
CA ALA A 123 4.14 12.20 -6.59
C ALA A 123 3.33 11.17 -5.79
N HIS A 124 2.63 11.62 -4.73
CA HIS A 124 1.75 10.78 -3.92
C HIS A 124 0.59 10.23 -4.77
N MET A 125 -0.16 11.09 -5.47
CA MET A 125 -1.27 10.67 -6.35
C MET A 125 -0.82 9.80 -7.54
N GLU A 126 0.39 10.04 -8.07
CA GLU A 126 0.96 9.21 -9.12
C GLU A 126 1.26 7.79 -8.61
N ASP A 127 1.74 7.64 -7.37
CA ASP A 127 1.98 6.33 -6.77
C ASP A 127 0.66 5.56 -6.56
N HIS A 128 -0.41 6.24 -6.09
CA HIS A 128 -1.78 5.68 -6.05
C HIS A 128 -2.26 5.15 -7.41
N ALA A 129 -2.07 5.95 -8.46
CA ALA A 129 -2.47 5.56 -9.82
C ALA A 129 -1.62 4.38 -10.34
N ALA A 130 -0.32 4.37 -10.04
CA ALA A 130 0.62 3.35 -10.48
C ALA A 130 0.31 1.98 -9.84
N ILE A 131 0.06 1.93 -8.53
CA ILE A 131 -0.32 0.67 -7.87
C ILE A 131 -1.67 0.17 -8.38
N SER A 132 -2.66 1.06 -8.50
CA SER A 132 -3.99 0.71 -9.02
C SER A 132 -3.90 0.05 -10.40
N SER A 133 -3.12 0.63 -11.32
CA SER A 133 -2.90 0.09 -12.66
C SER A 133 -2.19 -1.26 -12.62
N THR A 134 -1.18 -1.41 -11.76
CA THR A 134 -0.38 -2.65 -11.68
C THR A 134 -1.21 -3.81 -11.12
N VAL A 135 -1.98 -3.57 -10.06
CA VAL A 135 -2.85 -4.60 -9.49
C VAL A 135 -3.93 -4.99 -10.50
N GLN A 136 -4.56 -4.04 -11.19
CA GLN A 136 -5.57 -4.33 -12.24
C GLN A 136 -5.01 -5.23 -13.35
N LYS A 137 -3.75 -5.01 -13.78
CA LYS A 137 -3.10 -5.89 -14.77
C LYS A 137 -2.97 -7.31 -14.24
N ILE A 138 -2.55 -7.49 -13.00
CA ILE A 138 -2.43 -8.83 -12.39
C ILE A 138 -3.81 -9.51 -12.34
N VAL A 139 -4.84 -8.81 -11.86
CA VAL A 139 -6.22 -9.33 -11.78
C VAL A 139 -6.77 -9.70 -13.16
N SER A 140 -6.54 -8.86 -14.18
CA SER A 140 -7.01 -9.12 -15.55
C SER A 140 -6.36 -10.35 -16.20
N SER A 141 -5.26 -10.82 -15.61
CA SER A 141 -4.52 -12.02 -16.04
C SER A 141 -4.74 -13.23 -15.14
N LEU A 142 -5.79 -13.18 -14.30
CA LEU A 142 -6.20 -14.33 -13.49
C LEU A 142 -6.60 -15.49 -14.39
N ASP A 143 -6.12 -16.66 -14.01
CA ASP A 143 -6.37 -17.93 -14.67
C ASP A 143 -6.38 -19.02 -13.60
N SER A 144 -7.31 -19.97 -13.74
CA SER A 144 -7.57 -21.03 -12.76
C SER A 144 -6.36 -21.94 -12.48
N GLU A 145 -5.46 -22.12 -13.45
CA GLU A 145 -4.24 -22.92 -13.27
C GLU A 145 -3.12 -22.14 -12.58
N HIS A 146 -3.19 -20.80 -12.59
CA HIS A 146 -2.13 -19.91 -12.11
C HIS A 146 -2.55 -19.03 -10.92
N VAL A 147 -3.70 -19.30 -10.29
CA VAL A 147 -4.19 -18.56 -9.11
C VAL A 147 -3.12 -18.42 -8.02
N VAL A 148 -2.37 -19.49 -7.74
CA VAL A 148 -1.30 -19.45 -6.74
C VAL A 148 -0.15 -18.50 -7.13
N SER A 149 0.17 -18.38 -8.42
CA SER A 149 1.16 -17.41 -8.90
C SER A 149 0.66 -15.99 -8.70
N ARG A 150 -0.62 -15.74 -9.02
CA ARG A 150 -1.24 -14.41 -8.88
C ARG A 150 -1.34 -13.99 -7.41
N ILE A 151 -1.67 -14.91 -6.51
CA ILE A 151 -1.61 -14.69 -5.05
C ILE A 151 -0.22 -14.23 -4.63
N ARG A 152 0.85 -14.93 -5.04
CA ARG A 152 2.23 -14.55 -4.68
C ARG A 152 2.66 -13.20 -5.26
N GLU A 153 2.28 -12.92 -6.50
CA GLU A 153 2.59 -11.65 -7.16
C GLU A 153 1.89 -10.47 -6.48
N LEU A 154 0.60 -10.61 -6.18
CA LEU A 154 -0.19 -9.63 -5.45
C LEU A 154 0.34 -9.42 -4.04
N ASP A 155 0.61 -10.51 -3.31
CA ASP A 155 1.18 -10.47 -1.97
C ASP A 155 2.49 -9.69 -1.95
N ALA A 156 3.46 -10.06 -2.80
CA ALA A 156 4.75 -9.39 -2.85
C ALA A 156 4.68 -7.94 -3.34
N LEU A 157 3.75 -7.64 -4.26
CA LEU A 157 3.53 -6.28 -4.76
C LEU A 157 2.96 -5.38 -3.67
N LEU A 158 1.80 -5.75 -3.12
CA LEU A 158 1.10 -4.96 -2.11
C LEU A 158 1.93 -4.80 -0.85
N ALA A 159 2.67 -5.85 -0.46
CA ALA A 159 3.60 -5.82 0.66
C ALA A 159 4.63 -4.71 0.61
N ARG A 160 5.36 -4.70 -0.51
CA ARG A 160 6.42 -3.72 -0.72
C ARG A 160 5.84 -2.35 -0.97
N TRP A 161 4.74 -2.26 -1.71
CA TRP A 161 4.12 -0.99 -2.01
C TRP A 161 3.62 -0.33 -0.73
N GLU A 162 2.79 -1.00 0.10
CA GLU A 162 2.27 -0.47 1.36
C GLU A 162 3.40 0.08 2.26
N THR A 163 4.46 -0.72 2.44
CA THR A 163 5.61 -0.32 3.27
C THR A 163 6.29 0.94 2.74
N ASN A 164 6.56 0.99 1.43
CA ASN A 164 7.22 2.12 0.80
C ASN A 164 6.33 3.36 0.80
N HIS A 165 5.05 3.17 0.48
CA HIS A 165 4.08 4.24 0.34
C HIS A 165 3.93 4.99 1.66
N ILE A 166 3.66 4.27 2.75
CA ILE A 166 3.57 4.85 4.08
C ILE A 166 4.82 5.64 4.44
N ALA A 167 5.99 5.04 4.19
CA ALA A 167 7.25 5.62 4.61
C ALA A 167 7.64 6.86 3.80
N LEU A 168 7.28 6.91 2.51
CA LEU A 168 7.61 8.00 1.59
C LEU A 168 6.55 9.10 1.56
N HIS A 169 5.29 8.77 1.77
CA HIS A 169 4.17 9.67 1.54
C HIS A 169 3.37 9.93 2.82
N ASP A 170 2.86 8.90 3.48
CA ASP A 170 1.84 9.09 4.54
C ASP A 170 2.43 9.61 5.84
N LEU A 171 3.68 9.23 6.14
CA LEU A 171 4.44 9.83 7.23
C LEU A 171 4.68 11.32 7.00
N ILE A 172 4.89 11.76 5.75
CA ILE A 172 5.06 13.18 5.44
C ILE A 172 3.73 13.92 5.58
N LEU A 173 2.66 13.35 5.02
CA LEU A 173 1.31 13.89 5.14
C LEU A 173 0.89 14.03 6.61
N SER A 174 1.13 13.02 7.43
CA SER A 174 0.73 13.02 8.83
C SER A 174 1.55 14.02 9.66
N ARG A 175 2.85 14.15 9.40
CA ARG A 175 3.68 15.21 10.00
C ARG A 175 3.19 16.60 9.59
N TRP A 176 2.79 16.77 8.33
CA TRP A 176 2.20 18.01 7.86
C TRP A 176 0.91 18.30 8.62
N VAL A 177 0.00 17.35 8.75
CA VAL A 177 -1.28 17.55 9.47
C VAL A 177 -1.09 17.80 10.97
N ALA A 178 -0.07 17.20 11.60
CA ALA A 178 0.19 17.32 13.03
C ALA A 178 0.83 18.66 13.48
N ARG A 179 1.21 19.53 12.54
CA ARG A 179 1.80 20.85 12.85
C ARG A 179 0.88 21.69 13.74
N GLU A 180 1.47 22.52 14.60
CA GLU A 180 0.72 23.27 15.62
C GLU A 180 -0.30 24.25 15.05
N ASP A 181 -0.07 24.77 13.84
CA ASP A 181 -0.94 25.69 13.12
C ASP A 181 -1.95 24.98 12.18
N SER A 182 -1.99 23.65 12.19
CA SER A 182 -2.93 22.88 11.38
C SER A 182 -4.35 23.00 11.90
N LEU A 183 -5.28 23.30 10.99
CA LEU A 183 -6.72 23.28 11.26
C LEU A 183 -7.29 21.86 11.42
N LEU A 184 -6.50 20.82 11.10
CA LEU A 184 -6.92 19.41 11.08
C LEU A 184 -6.30 18.58 12.21
N LYS A 185 -5.67 19.22 13.21
CA LYS A 185 -4.89 18.53 14.25
C LYS A 185 -5.70 17.53 15.10
N ASP A 186 -7.02 17.72 15.21
CA ASP A 186 -7.92 16.91 16.04
C ASP A 186 -8.76 15.89 15.24
N TRP A 187 -8.52 15.77 13.92
CA TRP A 187 -9.22 14.84 13.03
C TRP A 187 -8.53 13.48 12.93
#